data_AF-A0A2E9RTQ6-F1
#
_entry.id   AF-A0A2E9RTQ6-F1
#
_cell.length_a   1.000
_cell.length_b   1.000
_cell.length_c   1.000
_cell.angle_alpha   90.00
_cell.angle_beta   90.00
_cell.angle_gamma   90.00
#
_symmetry.space_group_name_H-M   'P 1'
#
loop_
_entity.id
_entity.type
_entity.pdbx_description
1 polymer ?
#
loop_
_entity_poly.entity_id
_entity_poly.type
_entity_poly.pdbx_seq_one_letter_code
_entity_poly.pdbx_strand_id
1 'polypeptide(L)'
;TDERNARIKKADESIKAFDKGLPAMIVSWEKDYQSGKSIWKNLDMTDVTSKIPGIKFDPQDDGSLFVGGKSGKGSYIVKATTDLSNLTGVRVEAMIDPKLPKKGPGRALNDGNFVLSELEVQAGPVADLKKWPKVKEWSFDKLAENKDWKGVHGAKASPGEGGLAITGKPLDGVLSIGEFYHAGPFANVGFDKKAGPEGLDSFDSKQKFKHGAKEILWTHKPEWKNGQLYGTVFSGDNAVNYLHKVISSDAPRDLPLSLGSDDGIKVFLNGKQIHANNVGRGAAPDQEKVNLQLRKGDNFLLLKIHNGAGPSGFYFRADATSKVLPAIIADLSVPKGSIAVEILAKAKGKRKARVFWKDKKAKGFDAKRSSPELMIEKSEEWKKYRFVFVSMEDLTGLRFRPGGEVFVKSIRVHRNEAPVKLSFENALATFSQKGYPVASAIDGKVAPINNGWAISPQMGKAHFASFQTKQNLSFKGGVLLTFTLKQEFQSGQHSLGRFRLAVTDAPRPINFGISSEVKSIFAVAVDKRSPQQRTKLSDTFKNSYPERIKLAKALAEAQKPVLPDPKIKELQGLVTLAQKPVPVSSRIARLRRAMDLSKGQLGKKRLIGAQDIAWALINTPAFLFNR
;
A
#
# COMPACT_ATOMS: atom_id res chain seq x y z
N THR A 1 34.97 35.50 -11.23
CA THR A 1 34.55 34.83 -12.48
C THR A 1 35.37 33.59 -12.79
N ASP A 2 36.63 33.59 -12.36
CA ASP A 2 37.68 32.65 -12.79
C ASP A 2 37.44 31.23 -12.26
N GLU A 3 36.93 31.05 -11.05
CA GLU A 3 36.54 29.73 -10.53
C GLU A 3 35.43 29.05 -11.35
N ARG A 4 34.50 29.82 -11.93
CA ARG A 4 33.49 29.26 -12.84
C ARG A 4 34.15 28.83 -14.15
N ASN A 5 35.02 29.65 -14.71
CA ASN A 5 35.75 29.33 -15.93
C ASN A 5 36.68 28.12 -15.74
N ALA A 6 37.34 28.00 -14.58
CA ALA A 6 38.16 26.85 -14.21
C ALA A 6 37.32 25.57 -14.05
N ARG A 7 36.13 25.64 -13.41
CA ARG A 7 35.21 24.50 -13.32
C ARG A 7 34.67 24.06 -14.69
N ILE A 8 34.32 25.01 -15.56
CA ILE A 8 33.90 24.72 -16.94
C ILE A 8 35.05 24.06 -17.71
N LYS A 9 36.25 24.64 -17.67
CA LYS A 9 37.46 24.10 -18.32
C LYS A 9 37.74 22.67 -17.85
N LYS A 10 37.74 22.40 -16.54
CA LYS A 10 37.96 21.06 -15.99
C LYS A 10 36.89 20.04 -16.41
N ALA A 11 35.62 20.44 -16.44
CA ALA A 11 34.53 19.57 -16.88
C ALA A 11 34.57 19.30 -18.40
N ASP A 12 34.95 20.30 -19.20
CA ASP A 12 35.15 20.20 -20.65
C ASP A 12 36.37 19.34 -20.99
N GLU A 13 37.49 19.50 -20.29
CA GLU A 13 38.67 18.62 -20.42
C GLU A 13 38.32 17.17 -20.05
N SER A 14 37.56 16.97 -18.98
CA SER A 14 37.13 15.63 -18.55
C SER A 14 36.22 14.94 -19.57
N ILE A 15 35.26 15.68 -20.15
CA ILE A 15 34.36 15.10 -21.17
C ILE A 15 35.07 14.88 -22.51
N LYS A 16 36.03 15.74 -22.89
CA LYS A 16 36.89 15.56 -24.07
C LYS A 16 37.84 14.38 -23.88
N ALA A 17 38.41 14.20 -22.69
CA ALA A 17 39.24 13.04 -22.36
C ALA A 17 38.45 11.72 -22.47
N PHE A 18 37.21 11.71 -21.99
CA PHE A 18 36.31 10.57 -22.19
C PHE A 18 35.98 10.34 -23.68
N ASP A 19 35.53 11.38 -24.39
CA ASP A 19 35.11 11.27 -25.78
C ASP A 19 36.26 10.88 -26.73
N LYS A 20 37.55 11.06 -26.35
CA LYS A 20 38.71 10.48 -27.07
C LYS A 20 38.73 8.95 -27.10
N GLY A 21 38.29 8.29 -26.02
CA GLY A 21 38.22 6.82 -25.93
C GLY A 21 37.01 6.21 -26.65
N LEU A 22 36.07 7.05 -27.10
CA LEU A 22 34.78 6.63 -27.65
C LEU A 22 34.86 5.61 -28.80
N PRO A 23 35.78 5.69 -29.79
CA PRO A 23 35.82 4.72 -30.87
C PRO A 23 36.08 3.29 -30.38
N ALA A 24 37.04 3.12 -29.46
CA ALA A 24 37.35 1.82 -28.86
C ALA A 24 36.21 1.30 -27.98
N MET A 25 35.55 2.20 -27.24
CA MET A 25 34.38 1.84 -26.42
C MET A 25 33.18 1.39 -27.28
N ILE A 26 32.94 2.02 -28.43
CA ILE A 26 31.88 1.59 -29.38
C ILE A 26 32.19 0.21 -29.95
N VAL A 27 33.45 -0.07 -30.33
CA VAL A 27 33.86 -1.41 -30.78
C VAL A 27 33.67 -2.46 -29.68
N SER A 28 34.00 -2.15 -28.42
CA SER A 28 33.75 -3.05 -27.30
C SER A 28 32.26 -3.25 -27.02
N TRP A 29 31.44 -2.20 -27.15
CA TRP A 29 29.99 -2.25 -26.98
C TRP A 29 29.31 -3.10 -28.04
N GLU A 30 29.79 -3.01 -29.27
CA GLU A 30 29.36 -3.88 -30.37
C GLU A 30 29.81 -5.33 -30.17
N LYS A 31 31.03 -5.58 -29.70
CA LYS A 31 31.51 -6.93 -29.38
C LYS A 31 30.73 -7.57 -28.23
N ASP A 32 30.41 -6.80 -27.19
CA ASP A 32 29.52 -7.24 -26.10
C ASP A 32 28.12 -7.59 -26.64
N TYR A 33 27.60 -6.80 -27.59
CA TYR A 33 26.33 -7.12 -28.26
C TYR A 33 26.40 -8.41 -29.09
N GLN A 34 27.42 -8.55 -29.95
CA GLN A 34 27.59 -9.70 -30.85
C GLN A 34 27.84 -11.01 -30.07
N SER A 35 28.48 -10.93 -28.91
CA SER A 35 28.66 -12.07 -27.99
C SER A 35 27.41 -12.39 -27.14
N GLY A 36 26.28 -11.69 -27.35
CA GLY A 36 25.03 -11.92 -26.62
C GLY A 36 25.05 -11.43 -25.17
N LYS A 37 26.08 -10.68 -24.76
CA LYS A 37 26.30 -10.22 -23.38
C LYS A 37 25.33 -9.08 -23.03
N SER A 38 24.15 -9.49 -22.57
CA SER A 38 23.10 -8.60 -22.08
C SER A 38 23.34 -8.19 -20.63
N ILE A 39 23.30 -6.89 -20.34
CA ILE A 39 23.23 -6.38 -18.94
C ILE A 39 21.90 -6.75 -18.23
N TRP A 40 20.94 -7.28 -18.99
CA TRP A 40 19.65 -7.75 -18.50
C TRP A 40 19.64 -9.28 -18.39
N LYS A 41 19.44 -9.81 -17.18
CA LYS A 41 19.19 -11.23 -16.90
C LYS A 41 17.68 -11.48 -17.01
N ASN A 42 17.28 -12.40 -17.88
CA ASN A 42 15.87 -12.80 -18.00
C ASN A 42 15.39 -13.49 -16.72
N LEU A 43 14.10 -13.35 -16.42
CA LEU A 43 13.44 -14.04 -15.32
C LEU A 43 12.77 -15.33 -15.80
N ASP A 44 12.62 -16.28 -14.88
CA ASP A 44 11.69 -17.40 -15.05
C ASP A 44 10.25 -16.86 -15.06
N MET A 45 9.44 -17.36 -16.00
CA MET A 45 8.07 -16.91 -16.27
C MET A 45 7.02 -18.00 -15.94
N THR A 46 7.41 -19.08 -15.25
CA THR A 46 6.54 -20.25 -14.97
C THR A 46 5.49 -20.04 -13.87
N ASP A 47 5.81 -19.35 -12.76
CA ASP A 47 4.81 -18.99 -11.72
C ASP A 47 4.04 -17.73 -12.15
N VAL A 48 3.04 -17.94 -13.00
CA VAL A 48 2.19 -16.87 -13.55
C VAL A 48 0.70 -17.17 -13.35
N THR A 49 -0.05 -16.14 -12.96
CA THR A 49 -1.50 -16.17 -12.77
C THR A 49 -2.14 -14.91 -13.33
N SER A 50 -3.47 -14.87 -13.46
CA SER A 50 -4.19 -13.68 -13.90
C SER A 50 -5.40 -13.36 -13.02
N LYS A 51 -5.75 -12.08 -12.97
CA LYS A 51 -7.05 -11.58 -12.47
C LYS A 51 -8.09 -11.43 -13.60
N ILE A 52 -7.72 -11.67 -14.86
CA ILE A 52 -8.61 -11.70 -16.01
C ILE A 52 -9.12 -13.15 -16.18
N PRO A 53 -10.44 -13.41 -16.09
CA PRO A 53 -10.98 -14.76 -16.22
C PRO A 53 -10.74 -15.38 -17.60
N GLY A 54 -10.33 -16.65 -17.63
CA GLY A 54 -10.19 -17.42 -18.86
C GLY A 54 -8.92 -17.13 -19.69
N ILE A 55 -7.94 -16.43 -19.13
CA ILE A 55 -6.56 -16.37 -19.68
C ILE A 55 -5.91 -17.75 -19.60
N LYS A 56 -5.12 -18.10 -20.62
CA LYS A 56 -4.17 -19.22 -20.60
C LYS A 56 -2.76 -18.67 -20.80
N PHE A 57 -1.81 -19.21 -20.05
CA PHE A 57 -0.39 -18.88 -20.15
C PHE A 57 0.38 -20.08 -20.71
N ASP A 58 1.31 -19.81 -21.60
CA ASP A 58 2.12 -20.80 -22.31
C ASP A 58 3.58 -20.31 -22.31
N PRO A 59 4.40 -20.73 -21.33
CA PRO A 59 5.83 -20.42 -21.29
C PRO A 59 6.52 -20.98 -22.54
N GLN A 60 7.49 -20.27 -23.10
CA GLN A 60 8.20 -20.64 -24.33
C GLN A 60 9.70 -20.83 -24.04
N ASP A 61 10.37 -21.66 -24.85
CA ASP A 61 11.79 -22.03 -24.64
C ASP A 61 12.78 -20.85 -24.68
N ASP A 62 12.39 -19.71 -25.29
CA ASP A 62 13.17 -18.47 -25.28
C ASP A 62 13.02 -17.65 -23.97
N GLY A 63 12.33 -18.20 -22.97
CA GLY A 63 12.00 -17.54 -21.71
C GLY A 63 10.93 -16.46 -21.84
N SER A 64 10.24 -16.37 -22.99
CA SER A 64 9.05 -15.53 -23.12
C SER A 64 7.79 -16.28 -22.68
N LEU A 65 6.72 -15.53 -22.48
CA LEU A 65 5.42 -16.03 -22.09
C LEU A 65 4.39 -15.65 -23.16
N PHE A 66 3.79 -16.66 -23.79
CA PHE A 66 2.65 -16.48 -24.69
C PHE A 66 1.34 -16.48 -23.88
N VAL A 67 0.38 -15.66 -24.31
CA VAL A 67 -0.90 -15.46 -23.60
C VAL A 67 -2.08 -15.66 -24.53
N GLY A 68 -2.84 -16.72 -24.27
CA GLY A 68 -4.06 -17.10 -24.99
C GLY A 68 -5.32 -17.02 -24.12
N GLY A 69 -6.41 -17.62 -24.62
CA GLY A 69 -7.69 -17.65 -23.94
C GLY A 69 -8.53 -16.38 -24.16
N LYS A 70 -9.44 -16.07 -23.22
CA LYS A 70 -10.32 -14.89 -23.31
C LYS A 70 -9.56 -13.59 -23.01
N SER A 71 -10.09 -12.46 -23.46
CA SER A 71 -9.58 -11.12 -23.16
C SER A 71 -10.52 -10.41 -22.18
N GLY A 72 -9.97 -9.52 -21.36
CA GLY A 72 -10.71 -8.70 -20.42
C GLY A 72 -9.79 -7.75 -19.65
N LYS A 73 -10.40 -6.90 -18.82
CA LYS A 73 -9.69 -6.01 -17.89
C LYS A 73 -9.22 -6.75 -16.65
N GLY A 74 -8.08 -6.34 -16.10
CA GLY A 74 -7.46 -6.95 -14.92
C GLY A 74 -5.93 -6.97 -15.05
N SER A 75 -5.27 -7.94 -14.42
CA SER A 75 -3.81 -8.02 -14.40
C SER A 75 -3.23 -9.41 -14.67
N TYR A 76 -1.99 -9.44 -15.13
CA TYR A 76 -1.11 -10.60 -15.05
C TYR A 76 -0.21 -10.47 -13.82
N ILE A 77 -0.06 -11.56 -13.06
CA ILE A 77 0.77 -11.62 -11.87
C ILE A 77 1.84 -12.68 -12.10
N VAL A 78 3.10 -12.26 -12.22
CA VAL A 78 4.26 -13.15 -12.41
C VAL A 78 5.12 -13.10 -11.15
N LYS A 79 5.49 -14.26 -10.61
CA LYS A 79 6.46 -14.38 -9.54
C LYS A 79 7.75 -15.00 -10.08
N ALA A 80 8.88 -14.39 -9.76
CA ALA A 80 10.18 -14.86 -10.20
C ALA A 80 11.24 -14.60 -9.13
N THR A 81 12.30 -15.41 -9.10
CA THR A 81 13.44 -15.21 -8.21
C THR A 81 14.66 -14.74 -8.98
N THR A 82 15.54 -13.99 -8.32
CA THR A 82 16.85 -13.61 -8.86
C THR A 82 17.91 -13.54 -7.78
N ASP A 83 19.12 -13.97 -8.09
CA ASP A 83 20.28 -13.89 -7.20
C ASP A 83 20.87 -12.47 -7.10
N LEU A 84 20.44 -11.55 -7.98
CA LEU A 84 20.88 -10.16 -7.99
C LEU A 84 20.47 -9.46 -6.69
N SER A 85 21.44 -9.21 -5.80
CA SER A 85 21.21 -8.57 -4.50
C SER A 85 21.00 -7.06 -4.60
N ASN A 86 21.50 -6.41 -5.66
CA ASN A 86 21.39 -4.97 -5.90
C ASN A 86 20.61 -4.67 -7.19
N LEU A 87 19.29 -4.89 -7.18
CA LEU A 87 18.43 -4.63 -8.33
C LEU A 87 18.35 -3.13 -8.65
N THR A 88 18.90 -2.71 -9.79
CA THR A 88 18.87 -1.32 -10.28
C THR A 88 17.76 -1.06 -11.30
N GLY A 89 17.20 -2.10 -11.93
CA GLY A 89 16.08 -1.95 -12.84
C GLY A 89 15.37 -3.25 -13.23
N VAL A 90 14.17 -3.08 -13.81
CA VAL A 90 13.37 -4.15 -14.43
C VAL A 90 13.03 -3.80 -15.88
N ARG A 91 12.81 -4.80 -16.73
CA ARG A 91 12.45 -4.63 -18.15
C ARG A 91 11.25 -5.51 -18.52
N VAL A 92 10.33 -4.94 -19.29
CA VAL A 92 9.27 -5.64 -20.02
C VAL A 92 9.64 -5.61 -21.50
N GLU A 93 9.68 -6.79 -22.13
CA GLU A 93 9.88 -6.96 -23.56
C GLU A 93 8.59 -7.51 -24.16
N ALA A 94 7.96 -6.78 -25.07
CA ALA A 94 6.76 -7.17 -25.79
C ALA A 94 7.15 -7.66 -27.19
N MET A 95 6.80 -8.89 -27.55
CA MET A 95 7.38 -9.63 -28.67
C MET A 95 6.30 -9.99 -29.69
N ILE A 96 6.62 -9.85 -30.98
CA ILE A 96 5.74 -10.30 -32.07
C ILE A 96 5.57 -11.82 -32.05
N ASP A 97 4.41 -12.31 -32.48
CA ASP A 97 4.16 -13.75 -32.65
C ASP A 97 3.17 -13.99 -33.82
N PRO A 98 3.42 -14.93 -34.73
CA PRO A 98 2.49 -15.27 -35.81
C PRO A 98 1.08 -15.69 -35.35
N LYS A 99 0.95 -16.20 -34.11
CA LYS A 99 -0.31 -16.62 -33.48
C LYS A 99 -1.15 -15.43 -32.96
N LEU A 100 -0.59 -14.21 -32.91
CA LEU A 100 -1.25 -13.01 -32.38
C LEU A 100 -1.93 -12.16 -33.48
N PRO A 101 -2.96 -11.36 -33.14
CA PRO A 101 -3.61 -10.45 -34.09
C PRO A 101 -2.60 -9.55 -34.81
N LYS A 102 -2.73 -9.46 -36.14
CA LYS A 102 -1.83 -8.72 -37.04
C LYS A 102 -0.33 -9.07 -36.87
N LYS A 103 -0.01 -10.23 -36.27
CA LYS A 103 1.35 -10.64 -35.86
C LYS A 103 2.02 -9.67 -34.87
N GLY A 104 1.24 -8.82 -34.19
CA GLY A 104 1.73 -7.85 -33.22
C GLY A 104 2.02 -8.45 -31.85
N PRO A 105 2.58 -7.69 -30.90
CA PRO A 105 2.91 -8.17 -29.56
C PRO A 105 1.73 -8.18 -28.58
N GLY A 106 0.59 -7.60 -28.95
CA GLY A 106 -0.62 -7.51 -28.14
C GLY A 106 -1.81 -8.30 -28.70
N ARG A 107 -2.89 -8.35 -27.92
CA ARG A 107 -4.08 -9.17 -28.19
C ARG A 107 -5.27 -8.38 -28.74
N ALA A 108 -5.10 -7.09 -29.04
CA ALA A 108 -6.13 -6.28 -29.68
C ALA A 108 -6.41 -6.78 -31.10
N LEU A 109 -7.63 -7.26 -31.36
CA LEU A 109 -8.01 -7.92 -32.61
C LEU A 109 -7.88 -7.03 -33.86
N ASN A 110 -8.02 -5.71 -33.69
CA ASN A 110 -7.97 -4.72 -34.76
C ASN A 110 -6.55 -4.51 -35.31
N ASP A 111 -5.55 -4.39 -34.44
CA ASP A 111 -4.22 -3.89 -34.79
C ASP A 111 -3.03 -4.66 -34.20
N GLY A 112 -3.24 -5.59 -33.26
CA GLY A 112 -2.16 -6.31 -32.57
C GLY A 112 -1.46 -5.50 -31.46
N ASN A 113 -2.06 -4.41 -30.99
CA ASN A 113 -1.52 -3.53 -29.95
C ASN A 113 -1.88 -4.02 -28.52
N PHE A 114 -1.22 -3.44 -27.52
CA PHE A 114 -1.50 -3.63 -26.09
C PHE A 114 -1.48 -2.28 -25.37
N VAL A 115 -2.03 -2.22 -24.15
CA VAL A 115 -1.93 -1.07 -23.26
C VAL A 115 -1.61 -1.57 -21.85
N LEU A 116 -0.33 -1.56 -21.48
CA LEU A 116 0.13 -1.84 -20.12
C LEU A 116 -0.19 -0.61 -19.25
N SER A 117 -1.36 -0.61 -18.63
CA SER A 117 -1.90 0.53 -17.87
C SER A 117 -1.04 0.91 -16.67
N GLU A 118 -0.45 -0.05 -15.97
CA GLU A 118 0.43 0.16 -14.81
C GLU A 118 1.27 -1.10 -14.53
N LEU A 119 2.52 -0.92 -14.11
CA LEU A 119 3.48 -1.95 -13.71
C LEU A 119 3.85 -1.78 -12.24
N GLU A 120 3.31 -2.66 -11.40
CA GLU A 120 3.71 -2.74 -9.99
C GLU A 120 4.68 -3.90 -9.80
N VAL A 121 5.76 -3.69 -9.06
CA VAL A 121 6.67 -4.78 -8.67
C VAL A 121 6.88 -4.73 -7.17
N GLN A 122 6.64 -5.85 -6.48
CA GLN A 122 7.01 -6.04 -5.09
C GLN A 122 8.27 -6.90 -5.03
N ALA A 123 9.28 -6.45 -4.29
CA ALA A 123 10.50 -7.20 -4.02
C ALA A 123 10.53 -7.64 -2.56
N GLY A 124 10.85 -8.90 -2.32
CA GLY A 124 11.06 -9.47 -0.98
C GLY A 124 12.20 -10.49 -0.98
N PRO A 125 12.59 -11.01 0.18
CA PRO A 125 13.61 -12.06 0.25
C PRO A 125 13.07 -13.41 -0.25
N VAL A 126 13.91 -14.19 -0.93
CA VAL A 126 13.58 -15.60 -1.27
C VAL A 126 13.43 -16.41 0.03
N ALA A 127 12.51 -17.37 0.05
CA ALA A 127 12.19 -18.19 1.22
C ALA A 127 13.25 -19.26 1.58
N ASP A 128 14.53 -19.10 1.22
CA ASP A 128 15.63 -19.96 1.66
C ASP A 128 16.35 -19.39 2.88
N LEU A 129 16.07 -19.97 4.05
CA LEU A 129 16.70 -19.56 5.30
C LEU A 129 18.19 -19.89 5.40
N LYS A 130 18.75 -20.77 4.56
CA LYS A 130 20.21 -20.99 4.53
C LYS A 130 20.99 -19.71 4.22
N LYS A 131 20.32 -18.72 3.62
CA LYS A 131 20.88 -17.42 3.26
C LYS A 131 20.38 -16.27 4.15
N TRP A 132 19.45 -16.50 5.07
CA TRP A 132 18.94 -15.46 5.97
C TRP A 132 19.80 -15.39 7.23
N PRO A 133 20.23 -14.19 7.67
CA PRO A 133 20.90 -14.02 8.95
C PRO A 133 20.10 -14.60 10.13
N LYS A 134 20.71 -15.52 10.88
CA LYS A 134 20.23 -16.01 12.17
C LYS A 134 20.48 -14.92 13.21
N VAL A 135 19.41 -14.36 13.78
CA VAL A 135 19.46 -13.22 14.74
C VAL A 135 19.24 -13.63 16.19
N LYS A 136 18.68 -14.81 16.44
CA LYS A 136 18.58 -15.41 17.79
C LYS A 136 18.54 -16.93 17.66
N GLU A 137 19.15 -17.63 18.61
CA GLU A 137 19.07 -19.09 18.76
C GLU A 137 18.87 -19.43 20.23
N TRP A 138 18.08 -20.48 20.47
CA TRP A 138 17.98 -21.20 21.72
C TRP A 138 18.25 -22.66 21.41
N SER A 139 19.18 -23.28 22.14
CA SER A 139 19.49 -24.71 22.08
C SER A 139 19.18 -25.34 23.43
N PHE A 140 18.62 -26.55 23.43
CA PHE A 140 18.10 -27.22 24.63
C PHE A 140 18.79 -28.56 24.91
N ASP A 141 20.00 -28.74 24.40
CA ASP A 141 20.77 -29.99 24.35
C ASP A 141 21.61 -30.30 25.60
N LYS A 142 21.71 -29.37 26.55
CA LYS A 142 22.32 -29.58 27.88
C LYS A 142 21.44 -28.97 28.96
N LEU A 143 20.97 -29.80 29.91
CA LEU A 143 20.25 -29.44 31.17
C LEU A 143 19.54 -28.08 31.10
N ALA A 144 18.52 -27.98 30.24
CA ALA A 144 17.87 -26.72 29.89
C ALA A 144 16.97 -26.18 31.01
N GLU A 145 17.56 -25.66 32.08
CA GLU A 145 16.91 -24.73 33.00
C GLU A 145 16.57 -23.45 32.22
N ASN A 146 15.30 -23.32 31.84
CA ASN A 146 14.83 -22.30 30.91
C ASN A 146 15.04 -20.86 31.42
N LYS A 147 16.07 -20.17 30.92
CA LYS A 147 16.30 -18.74 31.25
C LYS A 147 15.38 -17.79 30.46
N ASP A 148 15.07 -18.11 29.20
CA ASP A 148 14.29 -17.22 28.31
C ASP A 148 12.83 -17.67 28.09
N TRP A 149 12.55 -18.98 28.02
CA TRP A 149 11.23 -19.51 27.63
C TRP A 149 10.38 -19.94 28.83
N LYS A 150 9.23 -19.29 29.03
CA LYS A 150 8.31 -19.55 30.15
C LYS A 150 7.04 -20.26 29.67
N GLY A 151 6.61 -21.29 30.39
CA GLY A 151 5.33 -21.94 30.17
C GLY A 151 4.16 -21.02 30.52
N VAL A 152 3.14 -20.99 29.66
CA VAL A 152 1.87 -20.28 29.89
C VAL A 152 0.69 -21.18 29.51
N HIS A 153 -0.50 -20.81 29.96
CA HIS A 153 -1.74 -21.52 29.60
C HIS A 153 -1.72 -23.02 29.97
N GLY A 154 -1.23 -23.35 31.17
CA GLY A 154 -1.08 -24.73 31.63
C GLY A 154 0.13 -25.49 31.06
N ALA A 155 0.97 -24.87 30.22
CA ALA A 155 2.21 -25.48 29.76
C ALA A 155 3.26 -25.59 30.88
N LYS A 156 3.92 -26.74 30.96
CA LYS A 156 5.18 -26.92 31.67
C LYS A 156 6.31 -27.04 30.64
N ALA A 157 7.42 -26.38 30.92
CA ALA A 157 8.59 -26.30 30.04
C ALA A 157 9.82 -26.78 30.84
N SER A 158 10.29 -28.00 30.58
CA SER A 158 11.36 -28.65 31.35
C SER A 158 12.26 -29.50 30.43
N PRO A 159 13.48 -29.87 30.85
CA PRO A 159 14.27 -30.86 30.13
C PRO A 159 13.51 -32.19 29.94
N GLY A 160 13.69 -32.83 28.79
CA GLY A 160 13.14 -34.16 28.51
C GLY A 160 13.38 -34.60 27.07
N GLU A 161 13.53 -35.91 26.84
CA GLU A 161 13.69 -36.52 25.49
C GLU A 161 14.85 -35.92 24.66
N GLY A 162 15.93 -35.47 25.33
CA GLY A 162 17.08 -34.84 24.67
C GLY A 162 16.85 -33.40 24.18
N GLY A 163 15.84 -32.71 24.72
CA GLY A 163 15.57 -31.30 24.44
C GLY A 163 14.69 -30.65 25.51
N LEU A 164 13.98 -29.59 25.12
CA LEU A 164 12.91 -28.97 25.90
C LEU A 164 11.60 -29.72 25.68
N ALA A 165 11.11 -30.41 26.70
CA ALA A 165 9.77 -30.95 26.74
C ALA A 165 8.76 -29.83 27.02
N ILE A 166 7.83 -29.61 26.09
CA ILE A 166 6.67 -28.74 26.27
C ILE A 166 5.48 -29.65 26.55
N THR A 167 5.15 -29.81 27.83
CA THR A 167 4.05 -30.65 28.31
C THR A 167 2.94 -29.79 28.91
N GLY A 168 1.88 -30.42 29.40
CA GLY A 168 0.74 -29.74 30.01
C GLY A 168 -0.58 -30.18 29.39
N LYS A 169 -1.64 -30.14 30.20
CA LYS A 169 -3.01 -30.23 29.70
C LYS A 169 -3.45 -28.82 29.30
N PRO A 170 -4.29 -28.66 28.28
CA PRO A 170 -5.04 -27.41 28.15
C PRO A 170 -5.73 -27.10 29.47
N LEU A 171 -5.68 -25.83 29.89
CA LEU A 171 -6.78 -25.26 30.69
C LEU A 171 -8.07 -25.44 29.88
N ASP A 172 -9.27 -25.51 30.46
CA ASP A 172 -10.49 -25.98 29.77
C ASP A 172 -11.52 -24.90 29.36
N GLY A 173 -12.24 -25.12 28.24
CA GLY A 173 -13.45 -24.40 27.75
C GLY A 173 -13.48 -23.32 26.59
N VAL A 174 -12.70 -23.27 25.49
CA VAL A 174 -12.31 -21.95 24.88
C VAL A 174 -13.47 -21.05 24.46
N LEU A 175 -13.38 -19.84 25.02
CA LEU A 175 -14.29 -18.75 24.82
C LEU A 175 -13.48 -17.46 24.65
N SER A 176 -13.68 -16.77 23.54
CA SER A 176 -13.22 -15.40 23.33
C SER A 176 -14.44 -14.49 23.19
N ILE A 177 -14.69 -13.67 24.21
CA ILE A 177 -15.71 -12.63 24.19
C ILE A 177 -15.04 -11.35 23.66
N GLY A 178 -15.39 -10.91 22.46
CA GLY A 178 -14.86 -9.68 21.88
C GLY A 178 -15.32 -8.42 22.61
N GLU A 179 -14.65 -7.29 22.37
CA GLU A 179 -15.03 -5.97 22.92
C GLU A 179 -16.45 -5.55 22.48
N PHE A 180 -17.04 -4.58 23.19
CA PHE A 180 -18.37 -4.05 22.84
C PHE A 180 -18.35 -3.17 21.60
N TYR A 181 -19.47 -3.18 20.88
CA TYR A 181 -19.85 -2.16 19.91
C TYR A 181 -21.24 -1.62 20.25
N HIS A 182 -21.43 -0.32 20.07
CA HIS A 182 -22.69 0.39 20.34
C HIS A 182 -23.25 1.00 19.06
N ALA A 183 -24.55 0.87 18.83
CA ALA A 183 -25.28 1.63 17.81
C ALA A 183 -26.56 2.19 18.42
N GLY A 184 -26.68 3.51 18.46
CA GLY A 184 -27.83 4.22 19.00
C GLY A 184 -27.49 5.67 19.37
N PRO A 185 -28.46 6.45 19.87
CA PRO A 185 -29.86 6.06 20.06
C PRO A 185 -30.68 6.05 18.76
N PHE A 186 -31.53 5.03 18.60
CA PHE A 186 -32.60 4.98 17.61
C PHE A 186 -33.86 5.56 18.26
N ALA A 187 -34.09 6.86 18.10
CA ALA A 187 -35.19 7.58 18.75
C ALA A 187 -36.59 7.24 18.17
N ASN A 188 -37.62 7.31 19.00
CA ASN A 188 -39.02 6.96 18.69
C ASN A 188 -39.22 5.50 18.23
N VAL A 189 -38.44 4.58 18.80
CA VAL A 189 -38.50 3.14 18.51
C VAL A 189 -38.98 2.39 19.74
N GLY A 190 -40.25 2.02 19.76
CA GLY A 190 -40.81 1.18 20.83
C GLY A 190 -40.18 -0.22 20.90
N PHE A 191 -40.28 -0.86 22.06
CA PHE A 191 -39.65 -2.15 22.40
C PHE A 191 -39.77 -3.24 21.31
N ASP A 192 -40.94 -3.41 20.70
CA ASP A 192 -41.19 -4.41 19.65
C ASP A 192 -40.95 -3.94 18.23
N LYS A 193 -40.69 -2.63 18.02
CA LYS A 193 -40.36 -2.10 16.69
C LYS A 193 -38.89 -2.40 16.37
N LYS A 194 -38.65 -3.08 15.26
CA LYS A 194 -37.30 -3.28 14.71
C LYS A 194 -36.76 -1.98 14.13
N ALA A 195 -35.56 -1.58 14.57
CA ALA A 195 -34.77 -0.53 13.93
C ALA A 195 -33.29 -0.91 13.96
N GLY A 196 -32.62 -1.01 12.82
CA GLY A 196 -31.20 -1.39 12.76
C GLY A 196 -30.94 -2.91 12.82
N PRO A 197 -30.00 -3.40 13.65
CA PRO A 197 -29.30 -4.69 13.48
C PRO A 197 -30.07 -5.97 13.87
N GLU A 198 -31.31 -5.90 14.36
CA GLU A 198 -32.04 -7.11 14.76
C GLU A 198 -32.14 -8.13 13.61
N GLY A 199 -32.04 -9.42 13.90
CA GLY A 199 -32.13 -10.49 12.89
C GLY A 199 -30.85 -10.76 12.09
N LEU A 200 -29.76 -10.00 12.29
CA LEU A 200 -28.48 -10.28 11.63
C LEU A 200 -27.75 -11.43 12.34
N ASP A 201 -27.30 -12.42 11.56
CA ASP A 201 -26.54 -13.59 12.01
C ASP A 201 -25.02 -13.44 11.82
N SER A 202 -24.59 -12.20 11.57
CA SER A 202 -23.22 -11.77 11.28
C SER A 202 -23.01 -10.32 11.73
N PHE A 203 -21.76 -9.86 11.79
CA PHE A 203 -21.42 -8.52 12.26
C PHE A 203 -20.34 -7.86 11.40
N ASP A 204 -20.67 -6.69 10.83
CA ASP A 204 -19.71 -5.76 10.24
C ASP A 204 -19.68 -4.46 11.08
N SER A 205 -18.53 -4.16 11.68
CA SER A 205 -18.33 -2.94 12.47
C SER A 205 -18.34 -1.64 11.65
N LYS A 206 -18.41 -1.74 10.31
CA LYS A 206 -18.60 -0.59 9.41
C LYS A 206 -20.03 -0.45 8.91
N GLN A 207 -20.92 -1.37 9.26
CA GLN A 207 -22.32 -1.32 8.86
C GLN A 207 -22.98 -0.04 9.39
N LYS A 208 -23.81 0.56 8.53
CA LYS A 208 -24.63 1.71 8.85
C LYS A 208 -26.11 1.33 8.83
N PHE A 209 -26.87 1.94 9.72
CA PHE A 209 -28.32 1.76 9.82
C PHE A 209 -29.00 3.09 9.54
N LYS A 210 -29.88 3.12 8.54
CA LYS A 210 -30.71 4.31 8.27
C LYS A 210 -31.84 4.37 9.29
N HIS A 211 -32.04 5.53 9.89
CA HIS A 211 -33.14 5.80 10.83
C HIS A 211 -33.66 7.22 10.59
N GLY A 212 -34.81 7.34 9.92
CA GLY A 212 -35.27 8.61 9.37
C GLY A 212 -34.22 9.21 8.42
N ALA A 213 -33.88 10.49 8.64
CA ALA A 213 -32.85 11.21 7.89
C ALA A 213 -31.41 10.96 8.37
N LYS A 214 -31.19 10.12 9.39
CA LYS A 214 -29.86 9.87 9.99
C LYS A 214 -29.29 8.51 9.58
N GLU A 215 -27.96 8.43 9.48
CA GLU A 215 -27.22 7.17 9.49
C GLU A 215 -26.61 6.96 10.88
N ILE A 216 -26.93 5.84 11.53
CA ILE A 216 -26.35 5.42 12.81
C ILE A 216 -25.30 4.35 12.50
N LEU A 217 -24.13 4.44 13.13
CA LEU A 217 -22.99 3.55 12.91
C LEU A 217 -22.64 2.80 14.19
N TRP A 218 -21.96 1.66 14.04
CA TRP A 218 -21.29 1.01 15.17
C TRP A 218 -20.11 1.85 15.68
N THR A 219 -20.14 2.16 16.97
CA THR A 219 -19.03 2.76 17.73
C THR A 219 -18.35 1.68 18.56
N HIS A 220 -17.04 1.52 18.42
CA HIS A 220 -16.26 0.59 19.25
C HIS A 220 -16.14 1.11 20.68
N LYS A 221 -16.38 0.24 21.67
CA LYS A 221 -16.48 0.58 23.09
C LYS A 221 -15.52 -0.24 23.96
N PRO A 222 -14.20 -0.03 23.83
CA PRO A 222 -13.18 -0.75 24.60
C PRO A 222 -13.16 -0.34 26.09
N GLU A 223 -13.81 0.77 26.46
CA GLU A 223 -13.98 1.19 27.85
C GLU A 223 -15.03 0.36 28.61
N TRP A 224 -15.91 -0.37 27.91
CA TRP A 224 -16.94 -1.20 28.54
C TRP A 224 -16.45 -2.62 28.84
N LYS A 225 -16.54 -3.02 30.11
CA LYS A 225 -15.92 -4.24 30.66
C LYS A 225 -16.94 -5.21 31.25
N ASN A 226 -16.54 -6.48 31.31
CA ASN A 226 -17.34 -7.56 31.86
C ASN A 226 -17.56 -7.37 33.37
N GLY A 227 -18.78 -7.57 33.85
CA GLY A 227 -19.12 -7.47 35.27
C GLY A 227 -19.35 -6.05 35.79
N GLN A 228 -19.31 -5.01 34.94
CA GLN A 228 -19.52 -3.62 35.33
C GLN A 228 -20.92 -3.11 34.96
N LEU A 229 -21.50 -2.27 35.83
CA LEU A 229 -22.74 -1.54 35.59
C LEU A 229 -22.47 -0.19 34.90
N TYR A 230 -23.28 0.12 33.90
CA TYR A 230 -23.23 1.36 33.12
C TYR A 230 -24.61 2.02 33.11
N GLY A 231 -25.00 2.66 34.22
CA GLY A 231 -26.39 3.09 34.45
C GLY A 231 -26.89 4.28 33.63
N THR A 232 -26.01 5.17 33.13
CA THR A 232 -26.42 6.43 32.49
C THR A 232 -25.65 6.72 31.18
N VAL A 233 -25.30 5.65 30.44
CA VAL A 233 -24.45 5.73 29.24
C VAL A 233 -25.19 5.94 27.93
N PHE A 234 -26.53 5.85 27.94
CA PHE A 234 -27.37 6.12 26.78
C PHE A 234 -28.16 7.41 26.96
N SER A 235 -28.61 7.99 25.84
CA SER A 235 -29.35 9.25 25.81
C SER A 235 -30.57 9.17 24.91
N GLY A 236 -31.56 10.03 25.21
CA GLY A 236 -32.82 10.13 24.48
C GLY A 236 -33.93 9.26 25.07
N ASP A 237 -35.10 9.88 25.25
CA ASP A 237 -36.35 9.20 25.65
C ASP A 237 -36.95 8.42 24.48
N ASN A 238 -37.76 7.40 24.78
CA ASN A 238 -38.44 6.53 23.81
C ASN A 238 -37.48 6.02 22.72
N ALA A 239 -36.32 5.52 23.12
CA ALA A 239 -35.19 5.26 22.24
C ALA A 239 -34.55 3.90 22.47
N VAL A 240 -33.99 3.33 21.41
CA VAL A 240 -33.31 2.04 21.46
C VAL A 240 -31.80 2.19 21.27
N ASN A 241 -31.03 1.45 22.06
CA ASN A 241 -29.59 1.32 21.95
C ASN A 241 -29.22 -0.15 21.76
N TYR A 242 -28.38 -0.43 20.76
CA TYR A 242 -27.87 -1.78 20.53
C TYR A 242 -26.46 -1.95 21.04
N LEU A 243 -26.22 -3.09 21.66
CA LEU A 243 -24.90 -3.56 22.09
C LEU A 243 -24.59 -4.84 21.33
N HIS A 244 -23.44 -4.91 20.68
CA HIS A 244 -23.00 -6.11 19.99
C HIS A 244 -21.67 -6.63 20.52
N LYS A 245 -21.56 -7.96 20.65
CA LYS A 245 -20.31 -8.70 20.89
C LYS A 245 -20.23 -9.91 19.97
N VAL A 246 -19.04 -10.16 19.42
CA VAL A 246 -18.72 -11.45 18.79
C VAL A 246 -18.16 -12.37 19.87
N ILE A 247 -18.70 -13.58 19.99
CA ILE A 247 -18.29 -14.61 20.93
C ILE A 247 -17.79 -15.82 20.14
N SER A 248 -16.48 -16.01 20.07
CA SER A 248 -15.86 -17.14 19.38
C SER A 248 -15.73 -18.33 20.32
N SER A 249 -16.24 -19.50 19.91
CA SER A 249 -16.15 -20.77 20.65
C SER A 249 -15.46 -21.86 19.84
N ASP A 250 -14.57 -22.66 20.45
CA ASP A 250 -13.86 -23.77 19.77
C ASP A 250 -14.72 -25.01 19.50
N ALA A 251 -15.79 -25.18 20.28
CA ALA A 251 -16.77 -26.25 20.21
C ALA A 251 -18.16 -25.73 20.58
N PRO A 252 -19.27 -26.44 20.26
CA PRO A 252 -20.58 -26.10 20.79
C PRO A 252 -20.56 -26.19 22.32
N ARG A 253 -21.13 -25.19 23.00
CA ARG A 253 -21.14 -25.08 24.47
C ARG A 253 -22.22 -24.12 24.94
N ASP A 254 -22.58 -24.25 26.20
CA ASP A 254 -23.38 -23.24 26.90
C ASP A 254 -22.50 -22.13 27.49
N LEU A 255 -23.03 -20.92 27.57
CA LEU A 255 -22.43 -19.75 28.23
C LEU A 255 -23.51 -19.01 29.03
N PRO A 256 -23.47 -19.03 30.37
CA PRO A 256 -24.37 -18.22 31.19
C PRO A 256 -24.01 -16.74 31.10
N LEU A 257 -25.04 -15.91 30.95
CA LEU A 257 -25.01 -14.46 31.07
C LEU A 257 -25.81 -14.03 32.29
N SER A 258 -25.29 -12.99 32.95
CA SER A 258 -26.00 -12.13 33.88
C SER A 258 -26.07 -10.73 33.27
N LEU A 259 -27.28 -10.20 33.13
CA LEU A 259 -27.57 -8.95 32.41
C LEU A 259 -28.45 -8.04 33.27
N GLY A 260 -28.55 -6.79 32.85
CA GLY A 260 -29.52 -5.83 33.36
C GLY A 260 -29.66 -4.64 32.42
N SER A 261 -30.72 -3.87 32.56
CA SER A 261 -31.09 -2.83 31.59
C SER A 261 -31.95 -1.74 32.20
N ASP A 262 -31.87 -0.57 31.55
CA ASP A 262 -32.64 0.63 31.83
C ASP A 262 -33.18 1.16 30.49
N ASP A 263 -34.44 0.93 30.10
CA ASP A 263 -35.49 0.17 30.78
C ASP A 263 -35.49 -1.31 30.36
N GLY A 264 -36.12 -1.64 29.23
CA GLY A 264 -36.36 -3.01 28.76
C GLY A 264 -35.20 -3.61 27.95
N ILE A 265 -35.12 -4.93 27.89
CA ILE A 265 -34.07 -5.67 27.19
C ILE A 265 -34.61 -6.72 26.20
N LYS A 266 -33.98 -6.84 25.02
CA LYS A 266 -34.03 -8.05 24.20
C LYS A 266 -32.63 -8.60 23.95
N VAL A 267 -32.51 -9.92 23.87
CA VAL A 267 -31.26 -10.63 23.58
C VAL A 267 -31.45 -11.47 22.33
N PHE A 268 -30.54 -11.33 21.38
CA PHE A 268 -30.48 -12.13 20.16
C PHE A 268 -29.12 -12.83 20.06
N LEU A 269 -29.13 -14.08 19.61
CA LEU A 269 -27.94 -14.87 19.33
C LEU A 269 -28.02 -15.38 17.89
N ASN A 270 -27.04 -15.03 17.06
CA ASN A 270 -26.99 -15.39 15.64
C ASN A 270 -28.31 -15.00 14.91
N GLY A 271 -28.76 -13.76 15.10
CA GLY A 271 -30.00 -13.22 14.53
C GLY A 271 -31.30 -13.66 15.22
N LYS A 272 -31.33 -14.80 15.92
CA LYS A 272 -32.53 -15.31 16.60
C LYS A 272 -32.73 -14.63 17.97
N GLN A 273 -33.92 -14.08 18.22
CA GLN A 273 -34.31 -13.62 19.57
C GLN A 273 -34.37 -14.83 20.53
N ILE A 274 -33.69 -14.72 21.67
CA ILE A 274 -33.66 -15.77 22.71
C ILE A 274 -34.19 -15.28 24.06
N HIS A 275 -34.29 -13.97 24.27
CA HIS A 275 -34.91 -13.38 25.46
C HIS A 275 -35.51 -12.01 25.12
N ALA A 276 -36.61 -11.64 25.80
CA ALA A 276 -37.22 -10.32 25.72
C ALA A 276 -37.96 -10.03 27.04
N ASN A 277 -37.71 -8.87 27.65
CA ASN A 277 -38.38 -8.38 28.84
C ASN A 277 -38.67 -6.88 28.67
N ASN A 278 -39.94 -6.50 28.57
CA ASN A 278 -40.37 -5.10 28.44
C ASN A 278 -40.82 -4.59 29.82
N VAL A 279 -39.94 -3.89 30.52
CA VAL A 279 -40.13 -3.49 31.92
C VAL A 279 -39.46 -2.13 32.13
N GLY A 280 -40.16 -1.22 32.82
CA GLY A 280 -39.60 0.06 33.26
C GLY A 280 -38.85 -0.09 34.58
N ARG A 281 -37.57 0.27 34.63
CA ARG A 281 -36.66 0.10 35.79
C ARG A 281 -35.28 0.70 35.52
N GLY A 282 -34.55 1.03 36.59
CA GLY A 282 -33.11 1.29 36.50
C GLY A 282 -32.28 0.02 36.22
N ALA A 283 -31.14 0.18 35.55
CA ALA A 283 -30.19 -0.93 35.30
C ALA A 283 -29.50 -1.36 36.61
N ALA A 284 -29.49 -2.67 36.87
CA ALA A 284 -28.77 -3.27 37.99
C ALA A 284 -28.15 -4.63 37.60
N PRO A 285 -27.13 -5.12 38.32
CA PRO A 285 -26.58 -6.46 38.12
C PRO A 285 -27.62 -7.57 38.31
N ASP A 286 -27.41 -8.70 37.62
CA ASP A 286 -28.14 -9.96 37.86
C ASP A 286 -29.68 -9.93 37.70
N GLN A 287 -30.24 -8.89 37.03
CA GLN A 287 -31.68 -8.74 36.73
C GLN A 287 -32.19 -9.82 35.76
N GLU A 288 -31.42 -10.13 34.71
CA GLU A 288 -31.70 -11.25 33.80
C GLU A 288 -30.58 -12.29 33.87
N LYS A 289 -30.97 -13.57 33.82
CA LYS A 289 -30.06 -14.70 33.68
C LYS A 289 -30.43 -15.48 32.42
N VAL A 290 -29.54 -15.48 31.43
CA VAL A 290 -29.78 -16.05 30.09
C VAL A 290 -28.65 -17.00 29.75
N ASN A 291 -28.95 -18.20 29.27
CA ASN A 291 -27.94 -19.15 28.82
C ASN A 291 -27.81 -19.11 27.29
N LEU A 292 -26.61 -18.82 26.76
CA LEU A 292 -26.33 -18.84 25.33
C LEU A 292 -25.89 -20.24 24.88
N GLN A 293 -26.66 -20.85 24.00
CA GLN A 293 -26.25 -22.06 23.27
C GLN A 293 -25.32 -21.65 22.11
N LEU A 294 -24.02 -21.63 22.35
CA LEU A 294 -23.01 -21.24 21.38
C LEU A 294 -22.76 -22.37 20.38
N ARG A 295 -22.76 -22.05 19.08
CA ARG A 295 -22.18 -22.93 18.04
C ARG A 295 -20.66 -22.81 18.04
N LYS A 296 -19.99 -23.81 17.48
CA LYS A 296 -18.57 -23.70 17.12
C LYS A 296 -18.35 -22.57 16.11
N GLY A 297 -17.26 -21.83 16.26
CA GLY A 297 -16.97 -20.63 15.47
C GLY A 297 -17.53 -19.37 16.14
N ASP A 298 -17.83 -18.36 15.32
CA ASP A 298 -18.33 -17.08 15.81
C ASP A 298 -19.84 -17.10 16.08
N ASN A 299 -20.19 -16.53 17.23
CA ASN A 299 -21.54 -16.29 17.68
C ASN A 299 -21.78 -14.79 17.80
N PHE A 300 -22.88 -14.30 17.26
CA PHE A 300 -23.19 -12.88 17.19
C PHE A 300 -24.24 -12.55 18.25
N LEU A 301 -23.79 -11.98 19.37
CA LEU A 301 -24.65 -11.57 20.48
C LEU A 301 -25.04 -10.11 20.30
N LEU A 302 -26.33 -9.86 20.17
CA LEU A 302 -26.92 -8.53 20.12
C LEU A 302 -27.85 -8.34 21.33
N LEU A 303 -27.63 -7.28 22.09
CA LEU A 303 -28.58 -6.78 23.08
C LEU A 303 -29.28 -5.54 22.52
N LYS A 304 -30.58 -5.46 22.73
CA LYS A 304 -31.40 -4.26 22.50
C LYS A 304 -31.78 -3.72 23.87
N ILE A 305 -31.36 -2.51 24.20
CA ILE A 305 -31.80 -1.77 25.38
C ILE A 305 -32.82 -0.73 24.91
N HIS A 306 -34.01 -0.73 25.48
CA HIS A 306 -35.08 0.20 25.16
C HIS A 306 -35.30 1.12 26.36
N ASN A 307 -35.12 2.43 26.17
CA ASN A 307 -35.46 3.46 27.14
C ASN A 307 -36.88 3.96 26.91
N GLY A 308 -37.73 3.96 27.94
CA GLY A 308 -39.02 4.63 27.94
C GLY A 308 -38.84 6.14 28.10
N ALA A 309 -38.23 6.57 29.20
CA ALA A 309 -37.86 7.96 29.46
C ALA A 309 -36.83 8.06 30.60
N GLY A 310 -35.98 9.09 30.55
CA GLY A 310 -35.00 9.38 31.60
C GLY A 310 -33.61 8.76 31.34
N PRO A 311 -32.82 8.51 32.40
CA PRO A 311 -31.50 7.87 32.27
C PRO A 311 -31.62 6.48 31.64
N SER A 312 -30.54 5.99 31.00
CA SER A 312 -30.56 4.67 30.37
C SER A 312 -29.16 4.05 30.30
N GLY A 313 -29.12 2.72 30.38
CA GLY A 313 -27.93 1.98 30.75
C GLY A 313 -28.08 0.46 30.70
N PHE A 314 -27.01 -0.25 31.07
CA PHE A 314 -26.97 -1.72 31.05
C PHE A 314 -25.97 -2.32 32.05
N TYR A 315 -26.16 -3.61 32.35
CA TYR A 315 -25.19 -4.49 32.99
C TYR A 315 -24.91 -5.70 32.07
N PHE A 316 -23.66 -6.18 32.08
CA PHE A 316 -23.27 -7.39 31.36
C PHE A 316 -22.16 -8.14 32.08
N ARG A 317 -22.41 -9.40 32.42
CA ARG A 317 -21.41 -10.37 32.88
C ARG A 317 -21.60 -11.69 32.14
N ALA A 318 -20.52 -12.21 31.57
CA ALA A 318 -20.47 -13.47 30.84
C ALA A 318 -19.31 -14.31 31.38
N ASP A 319 -19.64 -15.40 32.07
CA ASP A 319 -18.68 -16.19 32.84
C ASP A 319 -18.63 -17.62 32.28
N ALA A 320 -17.63 -17.92 31.44
CA ALA A 320 -17.26 -19.31 31.16
C ALA A 320 -15.75 -19.51 31.14
N THR A 321 -15.34 -20.70 31.56
CA THR A 321 -13.98 -21.24 31.48
C THR A 321 -13.45 -21.21 30.03
N SER A 322 -12.14 -21.15 29.83
CA SER A 322 -11.50 -21.01 28.50
C SER A 322 -10.37 -22.03 28.25
N LYS A 323 -10.46 -22.81 27.15
CA LYS A 323 -9.60 -23.95 26.73
C LYS A 323 -8.26 -23.50 26.19
N VAL A 324 -7.53 -22.74 26.99
CA VAL A 324 -6.30 -22.15 26.51
C VAL A 324 -5.26 -23.25 26.35
N LEU A 325 -4.95 -23.59 25.09
CA LEU A 325 -3.97 -24.62 24.77
C LEU A 325 -2.58 -24.24 25.33
N PRO A 326 -1.79 -25.23 25.81
CA PRO A 326 -0.45 -25.00 26.32
C PRO A 326 0.42 -24.29 25.28
N ALA A 327 1.17 -23.28 25.74
CA ALA A 327 2.13 -22.55 24.93
C ALA A 327 3.35 -22.14 25.77
N ILE A 328 4.47 -21.86 25.11
CA ILE A 328 5.63 -21.21 25.74
C ILE A 328 5.80 -19.82 25.15
N ILE A 329 6.30 -18.87 25.96
CA ILE A 329 6.63 -17.51 25.54
C ILE A 329 8.09 -17.18 25.83
N ALA A 330 8.69 -16.34 25.00
CA ALA A 330 9.94 -15.67 25.29
C ALA A 330 9.87 -14.22 24.82
N ASP A 331 10.53 -13.33 25.54
CA ASP A 331 10.77 -11.97 25.05
C ASP A 331 11.90 -11.99 24.00
N LEU A 332 11.86 -11.01 23.11
CA LEU A 332 12.73 -10.95 21.93
C LEU A 332 13.01 -9.49 21.59
N SER A 333 14.14 -9.21 20.97
CA SER A 333 14.41 -7.92 20.31
C SER A 333 14.93 -8.23 18.92
N VAL A 334 14.05 -8.15 17.92
CA VAL A 334 14.40 -8.38 16.51
C VAL A 334 13.79 -7.27 15.66
N PRO A 335 14.58 -6.54 14.85
CA PRO A 335 14.07 -5.48 14.00
C PRO A 335 13.00 -5.95 13.03
N LYS A 336 12.07 -5.06 12.68
CA LYS A 336 11.03 -5.26 11.66
C LYS A 336 11.63 -5.86 10.38
N GLY A 337 10.87 -6.70 9.69
CA GLY A 337 11.38 -7.45 8.56
C GLY A 337 10.56 -8.68 8.21
N SER A 338 11.08 -9.45 7.26
CA SER A 338 10.65 -10.83 7.05
C SER A 338 11.30 -11.70 8.11
N ILE A 339 10.49 -12.43 8.87
CA ILE A 339 10.92 -13.25 10.01
C ILE A 339 10.62 -14.72 9.70
N ALA A 340 11.54 -15.60 10.06
CA ALA A 340 11.29 -17.02 10.06
C ALA A 340 11.77 -17.68 11.36
N VAL A 341 10.86 -18.39 12.02
CA VAL A 341 11.14 -19.19 13.21
C VAL A 341 11.31 -20.65 12.75
N GLU A 342 12.55 -21.15 12.76
CA GLU A 342 12.87 -22.57 12.59
C GLU A 342 12.83 -23.24 13.97
N ILE A 343 12.04 -24.30 14.09
CA ILE A 343 11.93 -25.12 15.31
C ILE A 343 12.35 -26.55 14.94
N LEU A 344 13.40 -27.05 15.58
CA LEU A 344 13.83 -28.45 15.47
C LEU A 344 13.12 -29.23 16.56
N ALA A 345 12.16 -30.10 16.20
CA ALA A 345 11.27 -30.76 17.15
C ALA A 345 10.93 -32.20 16.77
N LYS A 346 10.51 -32.98 17.77
CA LYS A 346 9.93 -34.32 17.62
C LYS A 346 8.64 -34.43 18.46
N ALA A 347 7.75 -35.35 18.10
CA ALA A 347 6.45 -35.48 18.77
C ALA A 347 5.89 -36.90 18.68
N LYS A 348 5.27 -37.37 19.76
CA LYS A 348 4.66 -38.72 19.88
C LYS A 348 3.34 -38.86 19.10
N GLY A 349 2.79 -37.77 18.58
CA GLY A 349 1.61 -37.73 17.72
C GLY A 349 1.58 -36.45 16.88
N LYS A 350 0.69 -36.38 15.88
CA LYS A 350 0.50 -35.19 15.04
C LYS A 350 0.02 -33.99 15.88
N ARG A 351 0.67 -32.82 15.77
CA ARG A 351 0.30 -31.60 16.51
C ARG A 351 0.08 -30.40 15.59
N LYS A 352 -0.96 -29.62 15.87
CA LYS A 352 -1.33 -28.39 15.14
C LYS A 352 -0.65 -27.18 15.78
N ALA A 353 0.55 -26.89 15.30
CA ALA A 353 1.43 -25.88 15.87
C ALA A 353 1.21 -24.49 15.24
N ARG A 354 1.46 -23.43 16.01
CA ARG A 354 1.42 -22.03 15.55
C ARG A 354 2.36 -21.13 16.35
N VAL A 355 2.96 -20.14 15.69
CA VAL A 355 3.72 -19.06 16.33
C VAL A 355 2.87 -17.79 16.34
N PHE A 356 2.93 -17.04 17.44
CA PHE A 356 2.38 -15.69 17.58
C PHE A 356 3.50 -14.72 17.99
N TRP A 357 3.34 -13.43 17.75
CA TRP A 357 4.31 -12.42 18.14
C TRP A 357 3.69 -11.18 18.81
N LYS A 358 4.48 -10.55 19.68
CA LYS A 358 4.32 -9.18 20.15
C LYS A 358 5.26 -8.29 19.34
N ASP A 359 4.90 -7.03 19.17
CA ASP A 359 5.75 -6.02 18.55
C ASP A 359 5.76 -4.71 19.37
N LYS A 360 6.50 -3.70 18.92
CA LYS A 360 6.60 -2.39 19.59
C LYS A 360 5.27 -1.65 19.73
N LYS A 361 4.30 -1.86 18.83
CA LYS A 361 2.97 -1.20 18.88
C LYS A 361 1.95 -2.02 19.65
N ALA A 362 2.03 -3.35 19.58
CA ALA A 362 1.03 -4.25 20.14
C ALA A 362 1.64 -5.26 21.13
N LYS A 363 1.52 -4.92 22.42
CA LYS A 363 2.12 -5.64 23.57
C LYS A 363 1.51 -7.02 23.88
N GLY A 364 0.45 -7.44 23.18
CA GLY A 364 -0.25 -8.73 23.41
C GLY A 364 -0.17 -9.69 22.23
N PHE A 365 -0.39 -10.99 22.48
CA PHE A 365 -0.37 -12.06 21.48
C PHE A 365 -1.75 -12.29 20.82
N ASP A 366 -2.06 -11.46 19.83
CA ASP A 366 -3.30 -11.42 19.04
C ASP A 366 -3.34 -12.50 17.94
N ALA A 367 -4.52 -13.00 17.60
CA ALA A 367 -4.73 -13.95 16.49
C ALA A 367 -4.29 -13.38 15.12
N LYS A 368 -4.42 -12.06 14.91
CA LYS A 368 -3.96 -11.35 13.71
C LYS A 368 -2.43 -11.31 13.58
N ARG A 369 -1.69 -11.47 14.69
CA ARG A 369 -0.22 -11.61 14.72
C ARG A 369 0.15 -13.06 15.00
N SER A 370 -0.31 -13.94 14.11
CA SER A 370 -0.01 -15.37 14.15
C SER A 370 0.38 -15.91 12.78
N SER A 371 1.21 -16.93 12.76
CA SER A 371 1.57 -17.66 11.55
C SER A 371 0.38 -18.45 11.01
N PRO A 372 0.42 -18.91 9.75
CA PRO A 372 -0.36 -20.08 9.34
C PRO A 372 -0.15 -21.24 10.32
N GLU A 373 -1.14 -22.12 10.39
CA GLU A 373 -1.04 -23.36 11.14
C GLU A 373 -0.14 -24.35 10.40
N LEU A 374 0.72 -25.06 11.14
CA LEU A 374 1.64 -26.05 10.61
C LEU A 374 1.44 -27.37 11.36
N MET A 375 1.48 -28.49 10.64
CA MET A 375 1.44 -29.82 11.25
C MET A 375 2.85 -30.27 11.64
N ILE A 376 3.08 -30.46 12.93
CA ILE A 376 4.22 -31.25 13.43
C ILE A 376 3.81 -32.71 13.31
N GLU A 377 4.60 -33.49 12.59
CA GLU A 377 4.34 -34.91 12.34
C GLU A 377 4.78 -35.81 13.51
N LYS A 378 4.13 -36.97 13.65
CA LYS A 378 4.61 -38.01 14.55
C LYS A 378 6.00 -38.45 14.09
N SER A 379 6.98 -38.41 14.98
CA SER A 379 8.39 -38.71 14.64
C SER A 379 9.20 -38.90 15.92
N GLU A 380 10.06 -39.92 15.95
CA GLU A 380 11.14 -40.02 16.94
C GLU A 380 12.39 -39.25 16.51
N GLU A 381 12.56 -39.01 15.20
CA GLU A 381 13.61 -38.16 14.66
C GLU A 381 13.28 -36.67 14.82
N TRP A 382 14.34 -35.87 14.99
CA TRP A 382 14.28 -34.41 15.04
C TRP A 382 14.01 -33.81 13.65
N LYS A 383 12.81 -33.26 13.45
CA LYS A 383 12.39 -32.63 12.19
C LYS A 383 12.34 -31.11 12.29
N LYS A 384 12.67 -30.44 11.19
CA LYS A 384 12.67 -28.97 11.10
C LYS A 384 11.32 -28.46 10.65
N TYR A 385 10.73 -27.58 11.45
CA TYR A 385 9.46 -26.91 11.17
C TYR A 385 9.68 -25.41 11.06
N ARG A 386 9.01 -24.76 10.11
CA ARG A 386 9.28 -23.36 9.75
C ARG A 386 8.01 -22.52 9.74
N PHE A 387 8.01 -21.48 10.56
CA PHE A 387 6.95 -20.48 10.60
C PHE A 387 7.48 -19.17 10.01
N VAL A 388 6.99 -18.76 8.84
CA VAL A 388 7.41 -17.52 8.16
C VAL A 388 6.30 -16.48 8.26
N PHE A 389 6.66 -15.24 8.55
CA PHE A 389 5.75 -14.10 8.59
C PHE A 389 6.52 -12.79 8.34
N VAL A 390 5.80 -11.69 8.12
CA VAL A 390 6.38 -10.34 8.03
C VAL A 390 5.87 -9.52 9.21
N SER A 391 6.77 -8.79 9.86
CA SER A 391 6.41 -7.77 10.84
C SER A 391 6.86 -6.40 10.34
N MET A 392 5.95 -5.44 10.35
CA MET A 392 6.23 -4.03 10.00
C MET A 392 6.77 -3.22 11.18
N GLU A 393 6.75 -3.80 12.38
CA GLU A 393 7.25 -3.25 13.63
C GLU A 393 8.28 -4.21 14.25
N ASP A 394 9.18 -3.70 15.10
CA ASP A 394 10.19 -4.55 15.74
C ASP A 394 9.52 -5.54 16.72
N LEU A 395 9.92 -6.80 16.66
CA LEU A 395 9.39 -7.86 17.51
C LEU A 395 9.89 -7.68 18.93
N THR A 396 8.96 -7.79 19.88
CA THR A 396 9.21 -7.70 21.33
C THR A 396 9.02 -9.04 22.06
N GLY A 397 8.51 -10.06 21.39
CA GLY A 397 8.42 -11.42 21.93
C GLY A 397 7.69 -12.41 21.04
N LEU A 398 7.86 -13.70 21.32
CA LEU A 398 7.24 -14.82 20.61
C LEU A 398 6.42 -15.69 21.58
N ARG A 399 5.35 -16.29 21.06
CA ARG A 399 4.60 -17.38 21.71
C ARG A 399 4.55 -18.56 20.76
N PHE A 400 5.12 -19.70 21.16
CA PHE A 400 4.98 -20.95 20.43
C PHE A 400 3.89 -21.80 21.08
N ARG A 401 2.83 -22.09 20.32
CA ARG A 401 1.74 -22.98 20.72
C ARG A 401 1.92 -24.31 19.97
N PRO A 402 2.48 -25.37 20.58
CA PRO A 402 2.72 -26.64 19.90
C PRO A 402 1.44 -27.39 19.51
N GLY A 403 0.33 -27.20 20.22
CA GLY A 403 -0.93 -27.93 19.98
C GLY A 403 -1.02 -29.29 20.67
N GLY A 404 -0.21 -29.50 21.71
CA GLY A 404 -0.09 -30.73 22.50
C GLY A 404 1.37 -30.95 22.92
N GLU A 405 1.67 -32.10 23.49
CA GLU A 405 3.06 -32.45 23.86
C GLU A 405 3.98 -32.49 22.63
N VAL A 406 5.10 -31.77 22.72
CA VAL A 406 6.18 -31.68 21.73
C VAL A 406 7.52 -31.54 22.46
N PHE A 407 8.57 -32.14 21.91
CA PHE A 407 9.95 -31.98 22.36
C PHE A 407 10.70 -31.11 21.36
N VAL A 408 11.46 -30.12 21.84
CA VAL A 408 12.13 -29.11 21.00
C VAL A 408 13.64 -29.10 21.32
N LYS A 409 14.48 -29.35 20.31
CA LYS A 409 15.94 -29.33 20.45
C LYS A 409 16.54 -27.95 20.21
N SER A 410 15.94 -27.15 19.33
CA SER A 410 16.34 -25.75 19.12
C SER A 410 15.22 -24.89 18.55
N ILE A 411 15.19 -23.61 18.91
CA ILE A 411 14.40 -22.56 18.23
C ILE A 411 15.37 -21.53 17.67
N ARG A 412 15.24 -21.17 16.40
CA ARG A 412 16.07 -20.18 15.71
C ARG A 412 15.21 -19.13 15.03
N VAL A 413 15.52 -17.86 15.26
CA VAL A 413 14.91 -16.74 14.55
C VAL A 413 15.89 -16.26 13.48
N HIS A 414 15.43 -16.27 12.23
CA HIS A 414 16.12 -15.69 11.09
C HIS A 414 15.37 -14.43 10.65
N ARG A 415 16.10 -13.38 10.27
CA ARG A 415 15.52 -12.10 9.86
C ARG A 415 16.16 -11.59 8.57
N ASN A 416 15.33 -11.06 7.70
CA ASN A 416 15.70 -10.42 6.44
C ASN A 416 14.86 -9.14 6.27
N GLU A 417 15.13 -8.32 5.25
CA GLU A 417 14.35 -7.10 5.04
C GLU A 417 12.86 -7.40 4.78
N ALA A 418 11.98 -6.46 5.14
CA ALA A 418 10.57 -6.56 4.82
C ALA A 418 10.36 -6.43 3.29
N PRO A 419 9.36 -7.08 2.69
CA PRO A 419 9.06 -6.88 1.27
C PRO A 419 8.64 -5.43 1.00
N VAL A 420 9.17 -4.83 -0.07
CA VAL A 420 8.91 -3.44 -0.47
C VAL A 420 8.25 -3.39 -1.85
N LYS A 421 7.31 -2.47 -2.06
CA LYS A 421 6.91 -2.08 -3.43
C LYS A 421 8.05 -1.26 -4.03
N LEU A 422 8.50 -1.63 -5.22
CA LEU A 422 9.52 -0.89 -5.96
C LEU A 422 8.93 0.43 -6.46
N SER A 423 9.70 1.50 -6.33
CA SER A 423 9.37 2.82 -6.86
C SER A 423 10.29 3.06 -8.05
N PHE A 424 9.74 3.49 -9.18
CA PHE A 424 10.51 3.64 -10.41
C PHE A 424 10.74 5.11 -10.79
N GLU A 425 11.84 5.35 -11.50
CA GLU A 425 12.19 6.58 -12.22
C GLU A 425 12.75 6.23 -13.60
N ASN A 426 13.07 7.26 -14.40
CA ASN A 426 13.74 7.12 -15.69
C ASN A 426 13.13 5.98 -16.54
N ALA A 427 11.78 5.96 -16.61
CA ALA A 427 11.05 5.03 -17.43
C ALA A 427 11.35 5.32 -18.90
N LEU A 428 11.75 4.28 -19.60
CA LEU A 428 12.36 4.36 -20.90
C LEU A 428 11.66 3.31 -21.78
N ALA A 429 11.15 3.69 -22.95
CA ALA A 429 10.60 2.77 -23.95
C ALA A 429 11.21 3.00 -25.33
N THR A 430 11.49 1.91 -26.05
CA THR A 430 11.98 1.93 -27.44
C THR A 430 11.02 2.62 -28.42
N PHE A 431 9.74 2.67 -28.07
CA PHE A 431 8.70 3.48 -28.70
C PHE A 431 7.56 3.71 -27.69
N SER A 432 6.80 4.79 -27.85
CA SER A 432 5.54 5.00 -27.12
C SER A 432 4.53 5.68 -28.04
N GLN A 433 3.33 5.15 -28.08
CA GLN A 433 2.20 5.73 -28.78
C GLN A 433 1.85 7.11 -28.19
N LYS A 434 1.42 8.06 -29.04
CA LYS A 434 0.91 9.37 -28.58
C LYS A 434 -0.25 9.17 -27.60
N GLY A 435 -0.13 9.74 -26.41
CA GLY A 435 -1.11 9.57 -25.31
C GLY A 435 -0.83 8.38 -24.37
N TYR A 436 0.13 7.51 -24.68
CA TYR A 436 0.51 6.34 -23.87
C TYR A 436 2.03 6.29 -23.61
N PRO A 437 2.59 7.34 -22.96
CA PRO A 437 4.01 7.38 -22.64
C PRO A 437 4.36 6.35 -21.56
N VAL A 438 5.45 5.61 -21.74
CA VAL A 438 5.92 4.60 -20.76
C VAL A 438 5.99 5.07 -19.30
N ALA A 439 6.22 6.37 -19.06
CA ALA A 439 6.26 6.95 -17.72
C ALA A 439 4.91 6.91 -16.99
N SER A 440 3.77 6.87 -17.70
CA SER A 440 2.44 6.70 -17.08
C SER A 440 2.08 5.23 -16.83
N ALA A 441 2.98 4.29 -17.10
CA ALA A 441 2.84 2.90 -16.68
C ALA A 441 3.48 2.63 -15.29
N ILE A 442 3.98 3.66 -14.59
CA ILE A 442 4.59 3.54 -13.24
C ILE A 442 4.28 4.73 -12.33
N ASP A 443 3.32 5.58 -12.68
CA ASP A 443 3.00 6.79 -11.91
C ASP A 443 1.93 6.53 -10.82
N GLY A 444 1.44 5.28 -10.72
CA GLY A 444 0.42 4.86 -9.77
C GLY A 444 -1.01 5.13 -10.22
N LYS A 445 -1.21 5.72 -11.41
CA LYS A 445 -2.54 6.02 -11.95
C LYS A 445 -2.97 4.95 -12.92
N VAL A 446 -4.26 4.61 -12.85
CA VAL A 446 -4.88 3.61 -13.71
C VAL A 446 -6.13 4.26 -14.30
N ALA A 447 -6.00 4.82 -15.50
CA ALA A 447 -7.12 5.38 -16.25
C ALA A 447 -7.47 4.49 -17.46
N PRO A 448 -8.75 4.42 -17.87
CA PRO A 448 -9.19 3.54 -18.95
C PRO A 448 -8.77 4.02 -20.35
N ILE A 449 -8.26 5.25 -20.47
CA ILE A 449 -7.74 5.87 -21.71
C ILE A 449 -6.53 6.75 -21.39
N ASN A 450 -5.66 6.97 -22.38
CA ASN A 450 -4.50 7.89 -22.31
C ASN A 450 -3.57 7.66 -21.11
N ASN A 451 -3.36 6.40 -20.71
CA ASN A 451 -2.60 6.01 -19.52
C ASN A 451 -1.94 4.64 -19.75
N GLY A 452 -0.72 4.50 -19.24
CA GLY A 452 0.11 3.32 -19.48
C GLY A 452 0.94 3.39 -20.76
N TRP A 453 1.55 2.25 -21.09
CA TRP A 453 2.42 2.09 -22.25
C TRP A 453 1.73 1.31 -23.38
N ALA A 454 1.73 1.89 -24.58
CA ALA A 454 1.23 1.28 -25.82
C ALA A 454 2.15 1.64 -26.99
N ILE A 455 2.04 0.91 -28.11
CA ILE A 455 3.06 0.99 -29.19
C ILE A 455 2.51 1.27 -30.60
N SER A 456 1.24 1.67 -30.78
CA SER A 456 0.71 2.03 -32.10
C SER A 456 1.39 3.27 -32.72
N PRO A 457 1.79 3.24 -34.02
CA PRO A 457 1.48 2.22 -35.03
C PRO A 457 2.54 1.11 -35.22
N GLN A 458 3.51 0.97 -34.31
CA GLN A 458 4.71 0.13 -34.51
C GLN A 458 4.55 -1.36 -34.15
N MET A 459 3.34 -1.94 -34.21
CA MET A 459 3.07 -3.34 -33.81
C MET A 459 3.90 -4.39 -34.57
N GLY A 460 4.41 -4.10 -35.76
CA GLY A 460 5.15 -5.07 -36.59
C GLY A 460 6.54 -5.48 -36.10
N LYS A 461 6.95 -5.14 -34.87
CA LYS A 461 8.26 -5.49 -34.29
C LYS A 461 8.23 -5.55 -32.76
N ALA A 462 9.23 -6.20 -32.19
CA ALA A 462 9.40 -6.28 -30.74
C ALA A 462 9.78 -4.91 -30.13
N HIS A 463 9.26 -4.65 -28.93
CA HIS A 463 9.44 -3.40 -28.21
C HIS A 463 9.80 -3.66 -26.75
N PHE A 464 10.67 -2.81 -26.19
CA PHE A 464 11.14 -2.89 -24.81
C PHE A 464 10.76 -1.64 -24.04
N ALA A 465 10.40 -1.83 -22.76
CA ALA A 465 10.29 -0.80 -21.73
C ALA A 465 11.15 -1.18 -20.52
N SER A 466 11.97 -0.26 -20.02
CA SER A 466 12.85 -0.45 -18.86
C SER A 466 12.59 0.62 -17.80
N PHE A 467 12.63 0.21 -16.53
CA PHE A 467 12.22 1.00 -15.38
C PHE A 467 13.31 0.94 -14.30
N GLN A 468 13.87 2.10 -13.95
CA GLN A 468 14.95 2.21 -12.96
C GLN A 468 14.38 2.23 -11.55
N THR A 469 14.88 1.38 -10.64
CA THR A 469 14.50 1.46 -9.23
C THR A 469 15.07 2.74 -8.61
N LYS A 470 14.26 3.48 -7.84
CA LYS A 470 14.70 4.67 -7.08
C LYS A 470 15.52 4.27 -5.86
N GLN A 471 15.07 3.22 -5.16
CA GLN A 471 15.70 2.69 -3.96
C GLN A 471 16.78 1.63 -4.27
N ASN A 472 17.80 1.55 -3.42
CA ASN A 472 18.66 0.38 -3.33
C ASN A 472 17.94 -0.73 -2.55
N LEU A 473 18.23 -1.99 -2.86
CA LEU A 473 17.73 -3.15 -2.14
C LEU A 473 18.87 -3.82 -1.36
N SER A 474 18.54 -4.41 -0.21
CA SER A 474 19.51 -4.99 0.72
C SER A 474 19.16 -6.43 1.15
N PHE A 475 18.31 -7.12 0.38
CA PHE A 475 17.87 -8.48 0.67
C PHE A 475 19.05 -9.47 0.69
N LYS A 476 19.02 -10.42 1.63
CA LYS A 476 20.00 -11.49 1.72
C LYS A 476 19.45 -12.77 1.08
N GLY A 477 20.25 -13.45 0.27
CA GLY A 477 19.86 -14.74 -0.32
C GLY A 477 18.99 -14.69 -1.58
N GLY A 478 19.15 -13.63 -2.39
CA GLY A 478 18.32 -13.41 -3.57
C GLY A 478 17.00 -12.73 -3.25
N VAL A 479 16.32 -12.31 -4.33
CA VAL A 479 15.10 -11.51 -4.31
C VAL A 479 13.97 -12.30 -4.97
N LEU A 480 12.85 -12.47 -4.26
CA LEU A 480 11.57 -12.83 -4.84
C LEU A 480 10.89 -11.56 -5.34
N LEU A 481 10.58 -11.52 -6.63
CA LEU A 481 9.88 -10.43 -7.29
C LEU A 481 8.46 -10.89 -7.63
N THR A 482 7.46 -10.08 -7.29
CA THR A 482 6.08 -10.24 -7.75
C THR A 482 5.73 -9.06 -8.64
N PHE A 483 5.66 -9.31 -9.94
CA PHE A 483 5.24 -8.35 -10.95
C PHE A 483 3.72 -8.40 -11.10
N THR A 484 3.06 -7.25 -11.12
CA THR A 484 1.64 -7.09 -11.46
C THR A 484 1.54 -6.15 -12.65
N LEU A 485 1.22 -6.69 -13.82
CA LEU A 485 1.04 -5.96 -15.07
C LEU A 485 -0.46 -5.71 -15.27
N LYS A 486 -0.94 -4.48 -15.06
CA LYS A 486 -2.35 -4.11 -15.18
C LYS A 486 -2.70 -3.76 -16.64
N GLN A 487 -3.85 -4.24 -17.10
CA GLN A 487 -4.35 -4.15 -18.49
C GLN A 487 -5.79 -3.60 -18.44
N GLU A 488 -5.95 -2.32 -18.11
CA GLU A 488 -7.25 -1.73 -17.70
C GLU A 488 -7.88 -0.84 -18.79
N PHE A 489 -7.27 -0.79 -19.97
CA PHE A 489 -7.72 -0.01 -21.10
C PHE A 489 -9.17 -0.33 -21.50
N GLN A 490 -9.93 0.71 -21.89
CA GLN A 490 -11.38 0.71 -21.94
C GLN A 490 -12.03 -0.47 -22.68
N SER A 491 -11.41 -0.97 -23.75
CA SER A 491 -11.92 -2.08 -24.58
C SER A 491 -11.80 -3.46 -23.91
N GLY A 492 -10.93 -3.63 -22.91
CA GLY A 492 -10.57 -4.93 -22.34
C GLY A 492 -9.85 -5.89 -23.30
N GLN A 493 -9.56 -5.48 -24.54
CA GLN A 493 -8.91 -6.34 -25.55
C GLN A 493 -7.40 -6.10 -25.65
N HIS A 494 -6.91 -4.92 -25.26
CA HIS A 494 -5.53 -4.49 -25.46
C HIS A 494 -4.59 -5.02 -24.36
N SER A 495 -4.53 -6.34 -24.21
CA SER A 495 -3.61 -7.00 -23.28
C SER A 495 -2.34 -7.49 -23.99
N LEU A 496 -1.24 -7.65 -23.25
CA LEU A 496 0.01 -8.22 -23.79
C LEU A 496 -0.24 -9.67 -24.27
N GLY A 497 0.30 -10.01 -25.44
CA GLY A 497 0.11 -11.30 -26.11
C GLY A 497 1.31 -12.22 -26.04
N ARG A 498 2.52 -11.72 -26.27
CA ARG A 498 3.77 -12.43 -25.96
C ARG A 498 4.76 -11.45 -25.34
N PHE A 499 5.29 -11.80 -24.18
CA PHE A 499 6.20 -10.90 -23.46
C PHE A 499 7.20 -11.64 -22.58
N ARG A 500 8.29 -10.97 -22.22
CA ARG A 500 9.32 -11.47 -21.30
C ARG A 500 9.66 -10.41 -20.26
N LEU A 501 10.04 -10.86 -19.06
CA LEU A 501 10.53 -10.00 -17.98
C LEU A 501 12.02 -10.23 -17.76
N ALA A 502 12.74 -9.15 -17.42
CA ALA A 502 14.16 -9.21 -17.09
C ALA A 502 14.53 -8.20 -16.00
N VAL A 503 15.71 -8.41 -15.41
CA VAL A 503 16.27 -7.64 -14.29
C VAL A 503 17.71 -7.26 -14.55
N THR A 504 18.19 -6.19 -13.91
CA THR A 504 19.59 -5.77 -13.98
C THR A 504 20.08 -5.21 -12.64
N ASP A 505 21.38 -5.35 -12.41
CA ASP A 505 22.17 -4.71 -11.36
C ASP A 505 23.16 -3.68 -11.92
N ALA A 506 23.10 -3.39 -13.23
CA ALA A 506 23.96 -2.42 -13.90
C ALA A 506 23.84 -1.01 -13.26
N PRO A 507 24.94 -0.23 -13.19
CA PRO A 507 24.91 1.10 -12.61
C PRO A 507 23.85 2.02 -13.21
N ARG A 508 23.22 2.85 -12.37
CA ARG A 508 22.30 3.89 -12.82
C ARG A 508 23.07 5.06 -13.48
N PRO A 509 22.55 5.71 -14.52
CA PRO A 509 21.26 5.44 -15.17
C PRO A 509 21.28 4.14 -15.99
N ILE A 510 20.24 3.32 -15.85
CA ILE A 510 20.10 2.09 -16.64
C ILE A 510 19.79 2.43 -18.10
N ASN A 511 20.27 1.60 -19.03
CA ASN A 511 19.94 1.72 -20.44
C ASN A 511 19.09 0.51 -20.92
N PHE A 512 18.31 0.74 -21.97
CA PHE A 512 17.55 -0.24 -22.74
C PHE A 512 18.32 -1.50 -23.16
N GLY A 513 19.65 -1.37 -23.33
CA GLY A 513 20.38 -2.11 -24.35
C GLY A 513 20.40 -1.32 -25.65
N ILE A 514 20.43 -2.03 -26.78
CA ILE A 514 20.74 -1.45 -28.09
C ILE A 514 19.47 -1.33 -28.93
N SER A 515 19.21 -0.13 -29.48
CA SER A 515 18.04 0.15 -30.31
C SER A 515 18.09 -0.62 -31.63
N SER A 516 16.94 -0.91 -32.25
CA SER A 516 16.89 -1.64 -33.53
C SER A 516 17.67 -0.96 -34.66
N GLU A 517 17.77 0.37 -34.61
CA GLU A 517 18.59 1.18 -35.53
C GLU A 517 20.09 0.97 -35.29
N VAL A 518 20.54 0.93 -34.04
CA VAL A 518 21.94 0.61 -33.75
C VAL A 518 22.25 -0.87 -34.06
N LYS A 519 21.29 -1.78 -33.85
CA LYS A 519 21.44 -3.19 -34.29
C LYS A 519 21.65 -3.30 -35.80
N SER A 520 20.92 -2.52 -36.62
CA SER A 520 21.12 -2.53 -38.07
C SER A 520 22.46 -1.92 -38.48
N ILE A 521 22.96 -0.90 -37.75
CA ILE A 521 24.31 -0.36 -37.98
C ILE A 521 25.41 -1.37 -37.58
N PHE A 522 25.22 -2.13 -36.51
CA PHE A 522 26.13 -3.22 -36.11
C PHE A 522 26.13 -4.41 -37.10
N ALA A 523 25.07 -4.57 -37.90
CA ALA A 523 25.07 -5.52 -39.01
C ALA A 523 25.86 -5.03 -40.25
N VAL A 524 26.19 -3.73 -40.33
CA VAL A 524 27.05 -3.16 -41.37
C VAL A 524 28.51 -3.24 -40.93
N ALA A 525 29.37 -3.81 -41.78
CA ALA A 525 30.81 -3.88 -41.53
C ALA A 525 31.42 -2.49 -41.23
N VAL A 526 32.35 -2.42 -40.28
CA VAL A 526 32.84 -1.17 -39.68
C VAL A 526 33.39 -0.19 -40.72
N ASP A 527 34.09 -0.69 -41.73
CA ASP A 527 34.63 0.08 -42.85
C ASP A 527 33.53 0.64 -43.77
N LYS A 528 32.43 -0.10 -43.96
CA LYS A 528 31.29 0.27 -44.82
C LYS A 528 30.29 1.23 -44.17
N ARG A 529 30.43 1.56 -42.88
CA ARG A 529 29.50 2.46 -42.18
C ARG A 529 29.58 3.90 -42.69
N SER A 530 28.43 4.48 -43.05
CA SER A 530 28.34 5.88 -43.49
C SER A 530 28.66 6.86 -42.35
N PRO A 531 29.02 8.12 -42.66
CA PRO A 531 29.23 9.14 -41.64
C PRO A 531 28.04 9.31 -40.69
N GLN A 532 26.81 9.29 -41.21
CA GLN A 532 25.58 9.39 -40.43
C GLN A 532 25.42 8.20 -39.47
N GLN A 533 25.74 6.97 -39.93
CA GLN A 533 25.71 5.79 -39.08
C GLN A 533 26.77 5.87 -37.96
N ARG A 534 27.98 6.32 -38.26
CA ARG A 534 29.06 6.52 -37.26
C ARG A 534 28.67 7.56 -36.22
N THR A 535 28.11 8.70 -36.64
CA THR A 535 27.55 9.72 -35.73
C THR A 535 26.44 9.15 -34.86
N LYS A 536 25.50 8.37 -35.44
CA LYS A 536 24.40 7.78 -34.68
C LYS A 536 24.87 6.76 -33.63
N LEU A 537 25.91 5.97 -33.92
CA LEU A 537 26.57 5.11 -32.92
C LEU A 537 27.17 5.94 -31.78
N SER A 538 27.95 6.97 -32.13
CA SER A 538 28.56 7.92 -31.17
C SER A 538 27.51 8.52 -30.25
N ASP A 539 26.46 9.11 -30.81
CA ASP A 539 25.45 9.82 -30.04
C ASP A 539 24.63 8.86 -29.17
N THR A 540 24.29 7.67 -29.68
CA THR A 540 23.59 6.66 -28.88
C THR A 540 24.47 6.17 -27.73
N PHE A 541 25.78 5.95 -27.95
CA PHE A 541 26.71 5.58 -26.87
C PHE A 541 26.85 6.70 -25.83
N LYS A 542 27.11 7.94 -26.27
CA LYS A 542 27.22 9.11 -25.37
C LYS A 542 25.98 9.33 -24.51
N ASN A 543 24.80 9.07 -25.06
CA ASN A 543 23.51 9.21 -24.39
C ASN A 543 23.09 7.98 -23.58
N SER A 544 23.86 6.88 -23.60
CA SER A 544 23.56 5.65 -22.84
C SER A 544 24.64 5.22 -21.84
N TYR A 545 25.87 5.72 -21.95
CA TYR A 545 26.97 5.33 -21.08
C TYR A 545 27.00 6.16 -19.76
N PRO A 546 26.84 5.55 -18.57
CA PRO A 546 26.66 6.27 -17.30
C PRO A 546 27.73 7.33 -16.99
N GLU A 547 29.02 7.01 -17.15
CA GLU A 547 30.10 7.97 -16.87
C GLU A 547 30.09 9.15 -17.85
N ARG A 548 29.70 8.95 -19.12
CA ARG A 548 29.55 10.04 -20.09
C ARG A 548 28.40 10.95 -19.69
N ILE A 549 27.24 10.37 -19.34
CA ILE A 549 26.05 11.14 -18.90
C ILE A 549 26.38 11.95 -17.64
N LYS A 550 27.12 11.38 -16.68
CA LYS A 550 27.61 12.05 -15.48
C LYS A 550 28.54 13.23 -15.78
N LEU A 551 29.51 13.05 -16.70
CA LEU A 551 30.39 14.13 -17.17
C LEU A 551 29.62 15.23 -17.91
N ALA A 552 28.64 14.85 -18.74
CA ALA A 552 27.76 15.79 -19.44
C ALA A 552 26.93 16.63 -18.47
N LYS A 553 26.37 16.00 -17.43
CA LYS A 553 25.65 16.69 -16.36
C LYS A 553 26.56 17.62 -15.56
N ALA A 554 27.79 17.20 -15.24
CA ALA A 554 28.76 18.03 -14.54
C ALA A 554 29.17 19.27 -15.36
N LEU A 555 29.37 19.12 -16.68
CA LEU A 555 29.63 20.25 -17.57
C LEU A 555 28.44 21.21 -17.67
N ALA A 556 27.23 20.67 -17.87
CA ALA A 556 26.00 21.48 -17.92
C ALA A 556 25.75 22.24 -16.61
N GLU A 557 26.03 21.62 -15.46
CA GLU A 557 25.96 22.26 -14.13
C GLU A 557 27.00 23.38 -13.99
N ALA A 558 28.26 23.14 -14.39
CA ALA A 558 29.32 24.15 -14.37
C ALA A 558 29.03 25.33 -15.33
N GLN A 559 28.35 25.08 -16.44
CA GLN A 559 27.96 26.08 -17.43
C GLN A 559 26.78 26.95 -16.98
N LYS A 560 26.01 26.59 -15.95
CA LYS A 560 24.91 27.44 -15.46
C LYS A 560 25.40 28.86 -15.14
N PRO A 561 24.58 29.90 -15.38
CA PRO A 561 24.91 31.24 -14.94
C PRO A 561 25.03 31.27 -13.41
N VAL A 562 25.92 32.13 -12.90
CA VAL A 562 25.95 32.43 -11.47
C VAL A 562 24.61 33.08 -11.12
N LEU A 563 23.96 32.62 -10.06
CA LEU A 563 22.72 33.25 -9.59
C LEU A 563 23.01 34.72 -9.24
N PRO A 564 22.09 35.66 -9.53
CA PRO A 564 22.28 37.06 -9.13
C PRO A 564 22.55 37.15 -7.64
N ASP A 565 23.54 37.97 -7.27
CA ASP A 565 23.86 38.24 -5.87
C ASP A 565 22.58 38.67 -5.13
N PRO A 566 22.19 38.01 -4.03
CA PRO A 566 21.01 38.37 -3.25
C PRO A 566 20.98 39.86 -2.88
N LYS A 567 22.14 40.46 -2.59
CA LYS A 567 22.26 41.86 -2.22
C LYS A 567 22.09 42.80 -3.41
N ILE A 568 22.58 42.43 -4.59
CA ILE A 568 22.31 43.19 -5.83
C ILE A 568 20.80 43.14 -6.15
N LYS A 569 20.16 41.98 -5.98
CA LYS A 569 18.71 41.83 -6.20
C LYS A 569 17.88 42.63 -5.18
N GLU A 570 18.31 42.68 -3.92
CA GLU A 570 17.74 43.52 -2.88
C GLU A 570 17.86 45.02 -3.23
N LEU A 571 19.07 45.48 -3.60
CA LEU A 571 19.34 46.86 -4.00
C LEU A 571 18.55 47.28 -5.24
N GLN A 572 18.42 46.41 -6.25
CA GLN A 572 17.56 46.65 -7.41
C GLN A 572 16.08 46.79 -7.01
N GLY A 573 15.62 46.00 -6.02
CA GLY A 573 14.28 46.14 -5.45
C GLY A 573 14.09 47.48 -4.74
N LEU A 574 15.07 47.92 -3.96
CA LEU A 574 15.06 49.22 -3.27
C LEU A 574 15.08 50.41 -4.24
N VAL A 575 15.91 50.36 -5.29
CA VAL A 575 15.92 51.37 -6.36
C VAL A 575 14.57 51.42 -7.08
N THR A 576 14.01 50.26 -7.43
CA THR A 576 12.69 50.16 -8.09
C THR A 576 11.57 50.71 -7.19
N LEU A 577 11.68 50.56 -5.86
CA LEU A 577 10.74 51.13 -4.90
C LEU A 577 10.89 52.66 -4.81
N ALA A 578 12.12 53.15 -4.73
CA ALA A 578 12.44 54.59 -4.64
C ALA A 578 12.08 55.37 -5.92
N GLN A 579 12.07 54.71 -7.09
CA GLN A 579 11.64 55.28 -8.37
C GLN A 579 10.12 55.44 -8.50
N LYS A 580 9.30 54.87 -7.60
CA LYS A 580 7.84 55.02 -7.67
C LYS A 580 7.46 56.45 -7.27
N PRO A 581 6.68 57.18 -8.11
CA PRO A 581 6.20 58.51 -7.75
C PRO A 581 5.44 58.48 -6.42
N VAL A 582 5.73 59.43 -5.54
CA VAL A 582 5.02 59.56 -4.26
C VAL A 582 3.52 59.75 -4.56
N PRO A 583 2.62 58.87 -4.09
CA PRO A 583 1.21 58.98 -4.40
C PRO A 583 0.63 60.24 -3.77
N VAL A 584 -0.01 61.06 -4.59
CA VAL A 584 -0.72 62.26 -4.13
C VAL A 584 -1.79 61.84 -3.13
N SER A 585 -1.77 62.42 -1.92
CA SER A 585 -2.69 62.01 -0.85
C SER A 585 -4.16 62.18 -1.29
N SER A 586 -5.03 61.32 -0.77
CA SER A 586 -6.47 61.31 -1.14
C SER A 586 -7.15 62.67 -0.93
N ARG A 587 -6.71 63.44 0.08
CA ARG A 587 -7.13 64.83 0.32
C ARG A 587 -6.71 65.76 -0.82
N ILE A 588 -5.45 65.72 -1.25
CA ILE A 588 -4.94 66.58 -2.33
C ILE A 588 -5.57 66.17 -3.68
N ALA A 589 -5.72 64.87 -3.95
CA ALA A 589 -6.39 64.37 -5.15
C ALA A 589 -7.86 64.84 -5.22
N ARG A 590 -8.59 64.78 -4.09
CA ARG A 590 -9.97 65.29 -3.98
C ARG A 590 -10.04 66.81 -4.20
N LEU A 591 -9.13 67.58 -3.59
CA LEU A 591 -9.06 69.03 -3.74
C LEU A 591 -8.75 69.45 -5.19
N ARG A 592 -7.84 68.76 -5.89
CA ARG A 592 -7.58 68.99 -7.32
C ARG A 592 -8.83 68.74 -8.17
N ARG A 593 -9.49 67.59 -8.00
CA ARG A 593 -10.75 67.28 -8.71
C ARG A 593 -11.86 68.30 -8.42
N ALA A 594 -12.00 68.76 -7.18
CA ALA A 594 -12.98 69.78 -6.82
C ALA A 594 -12.67 71.14 -7.46
N MET A 595 -11.39 71.54 -7.48
CA MET A 595 -10.93 72.75 -8.19
C MET A 595 -11.21 72.66 -9.70
N ASP A 596 -10.93 71.53 -10.34
CA ASP A 596 -11.13 71.37 -11.78
C ASP A 596 -12.63 71.38 -12.17
N LEU A 597 -13.48 70.74 -11.37
CA LEU A 597 -14.95 70.82 -11.51
C LEU A 597 -15.45 72.25 -11.32
N SER A 598 -14.98 72.96 -10.28
CA SER A 598 -15.34 74.35 -10.01
C SER A 598 -14.92 75.30 -11.15
N LYS A 599 -13.71 75.14 -11.69
CA LYS A 599 -13.24 75.86 -12.90
C LYS A 599 -14.15 75.58 -14.10
N GLY A 600 -14.54 74.32 -14.32
CA GLY A 600 -15.45 73.92 -15.38
C GLY A 600 -16.85 74.52 -15.25
N GLN A 601 -17.37 74.63 -14.02
CA GLN A 601 -18.64 75.29 -13.71
C GLN A 601 -18.57 76.80 -13.93
N LEU A 602 -17.49 77.46 -13.48
CA LEU A 602 -17.24 78.89 -13.69
C LEU A 602 -17.18 79.28 -15.18
N GLY A 603 -16.72 78.38 -16.05
CA GLY A 603 -16.74 78.57 -17.51
C GLY A 603 -18.13 78.41 -18.15
N LYS A 604 -19.13 77.88 -17.43
CA LYS A 604 -20.46 77.53 -17.95
C LYS A 604 -21.61 78.20 -17.20
N LYS A 605 -21.40 79.44 -16.72
CA LYS A 605 -22.34 80.18 -15.85
C LYS A 605 -23.80 80.13 -16.28
N ARG A 606 -24.10 80.29 -17.58
CA ARG A 606 -25.48 80.22 -18.11
C ARG A 606 -26.11 78.83 -17.98
N LEU A 607 -25.34 77.76 -18.21
CA LEU A 607 -25.83 76.39 -18.07
C LEU A 607 -26.02 76.03 -16.60
N ILE A 608 -25.09 76.41 -15.73
CA ILE A 608 -25.21 76.17 -14.28
C ILE A 608 -26.40 76.96 -13.72
N GLY A 609 -26.54 78.25 -14.06
CA GLY A 609 -27.70 79.05 -13.66
C GLY A 609 -29.03 78.49 -14.19
N ALA A 610 -29.06 77.98 -15.42
CA ALA A 610 -30.24 77.29 -15.95
C ALA A 610 -30.53 75.96 -15.23
N GLN A 611 -29.50 75.23 -14.80
CA GLN A 611 -29.65 74.01 -13.98
C GLN A 611 -30.12 74.32 -12.56
N ASP A 612 -29.61 75.38 -11.93
CA ASP A 612 -30.02 75.84 -10.60
C ASP A 612 -31.48 76.37 -10.64
N ILE A 613 -31.85 77.12 -11.68
CA ILE A 613 -33.23 77.56 -11.91
C ILE A 613 -34.15 76.37 -12.18
N ALA A 614 -33.75 75.42 -13.03
CA ALA A 614 -34.54 74.21 -13.30
C ALA A 614 -34.70 73.34 -12.04
N TRP A 615 -33.63 73.20 -11.24
CA TRP A 615 -33.68 72.49 -9.96
C TRP A 615 -34.59 73.20 -8.97
N ALA A 616 -34.50 74.53 -8.85
CA ALA A 616 -35.40 75.31 -8.00
C ALA A 616 -36.87 75.20 -8.44
N LEU A 617 -37.16 75.28 -9.74
CA LEU A 617 -38.51 75.13 -10.30
C LEU A 617 -39.07 73.73 -10.05
N ILE A 618 -38.31 72.66 -10.34
CA ILE A 618 -38.72 71.27 -10.12
C ILE A 618 -38.97 70.97 -8.63
N ASN A 619 -38.21 71.59 -7.72
CA ASN A 619 -38.38 71.42 -6.27
C ASN A 619 -39.30 72.49 -5.64
N THR A 620 -39.97 73.33 -6.43
CA THR A 620 -40.99 74.28 -5.94
C THR A 620 -42.39 73.70 -6.18
N PRO A 621 -43.20 73.43 -5.14
CA PRO A 621 -44.49 72.73 -5.29
C PRO A 621 -45.46 73.37 -6.28
N ALA A 622 -45.44 74.70 -6.43
CA ALA A 622 -46.33 75.44 -7.31
C ALA A 622 -46.12 75.15 -8.82
N PHE A 623 -44.95 74.66 -9.23
CA PHE A 623 -44.65 74.40 -10.65
C PHE A 623 -45.21 73.05 -11.14
N LEU A 624 -45.48 72.10 -10.23
CA LEU A 624 -45.86 70.72 -10.58
C LEU A 624 -47.37 70.51 -10.80
N PHE A 625 -48.21 71.53 -10.63
CA PHE A 625 -49.68 71.38 -10.60
C PHE A 625 -50.48 72.27 -11.57
N ASN A 626 -49.84 72.92 -12.56
CA ASN A 626 -50.57 73.52 -13.69
C ASN A 626 -51.03 72.44 -14.67
N ARG A 627 -52.34 72.17 -14.71
CA ARG A 627 -53.04 71.43 -15.76
C ARG A 627 -53.72 72.40 -16.72
#